data_AF-A0A7Y3EP37-F1
#
_entry.id   AF-A0A7Y3EP37-F1
#
_cell.length_a   1.000
_cell.length_b   1.000
_cell.length_c   1.000
_cell.angle_alpha   90.00
_cell.angle_beta   90.00
_cell.angle_gamma   90.00
#
_symmetry.space_group_name_H-M   'P 1'
#
loop_
_entity.id
_entity.type
_entity.pdbx_description
1 polymer ?
#
loop_
_entity_poly.entity_id
_entity_poly.type
_entity_poly.pdbx_seq_one_letter_code
_entity_poly.pdbx_strand_id
1 'polypeptide(L)' 'MNENIIALATAPGTGAIAVIRISGPDAIGICASRFKSKSGRDLTDEPSHS' A
#
# COMPACT_ATOMS: atom_id res chain seq x y z
N MET A 1 -20.02 5.57 -6.53
CA MET A 1 -19.01 5.82 -5.50
C MET A 1 -18.33 4.49 -5.23
N ASN A 2 -17.01 4.42 -5.37
CA ASN A 2 -16.24 3.21 -5.05
C ASN A 2 -15.46 3.48 -3.77
N GLU A 3 -15.58 2.58 -2.80
CA GLU A 3 -14.80 2.62 -1.57
C GLU A 3 -13.43 1.96 -1.76
N ASN A 4 -12.51 2.23 -0.84
CA ASN A 4 -11.24 1.51 -0.78
C ASN A 4 -11.45 0.15 -0.09
N ILE A 5 -10.95 -0.92 -0.70
CA ILE A 5 -10.97 -2.29 -0.16
C ILE A 5 -9.56 -2.76 0.20
N ILE A 6 -9.46 -3.66 1.19
CA ILE A 6 -8.20 -4.22 1.68
C ILE A 6 -8.32 -5.72 1.93
N ALA A 7 -7.28 -6.49 1.59
CA ALA A 7 -7.21 -7.92 1.86
C ALA A 7 -5.76 -8.43 1.97
N LEU A 8 -5.56 -9.56 2.63
CA LEU A 8 -4.34 -10.36 2.50
C LEU A 8 -4.22 -10.86 1.06
N ALA A 9 -3.06 -10.61 0.44
CA ALA A 9 -2.74 -11.07 -0.91
C ALA A 9 -1.82 -12.30 -0.91
N THR A 10 -1.38 -12.75 0.26
CA THR A 10 -0.60 -13.97 0.49
C THR A 10 -1.35 -14.93 1.42
N ALA A 11 -1.03 -16.23 1.35
CA ALA A 11 -1.64 -17.25 2.20
C ALA A 11 -1.38 -16.98 3.71
N PRO A 12 -2.32 -17.37 4.59
CA PRO A 12 -2.11 -17.27 6.03
C PRO A 12 -1.04 -18.28 6.51
N GLY A 13 -0.24 -17.88 7.49
CA GLY A 13 0.80 -18.72 8.06
C GLY A 13 2.11 -17.96 8.27
N THR A 14 3.18 -18.70 8.56
CA THR A 14 4.52 -18.13 8.75
C THR A 14 5.27 -18.11 7.42
N GLY A 15 5.91 -16.98 7.12
CA GLY A 15 6.73 -16.80 5.93
C GLY A 15 7.68 -15.62 6.08
N ALA A 16 8.62 -15.47 5.15
CA ALA A 16 9.58 -14.37 5.18
C ALA A 16 8.93 -13.01 4.89
N ILE A 17 7.90 -12.99 4.05
CA ILE A 17 7.20 -11.79 3.59
C ILE A 17 5.69 -12.08 3.56
N ALA A 18 4.89 -11.10 3.96
CA ALA A 18 3.45 -11.07 3.74
C ALA A 18 3.07 -9.86 2.89
N VAL A 19 2.05 -9.99 2.05
CA VAL A 19 1.53 -8.89 1.23
C VAL A 19 0.08 -8.60 1.60
N ILE A 20 -0.20 -7.33 1.87
CA ILE A 20 -1.56 -6.80 2.03
C ILE A 20 -1.82 -5.89 0.84
N ARG A 21 -2.90 -6.14 0.11
CA ARG A 21 -3.28 -5.34 -1.07
C ARG A 21 -4.45 -4.43 -0.73
N ILE A 22 -4.31 -3.16 -1.07
CA ILE A 22 -5.37 -2.14 -1.01
C ILE A 22 -5.74 -1.75 -2.44
N SER A 23 -7.01 -1.54 -2.72
CA SER A 23 -7.49 -1.09 -4.04
C SER A 23 -8.63 -0.11 -3.89
N GLY A 24 -8.64 0.94 -4.69
CA GLY A 24 -9.65 1.99 -4.66
C GLY A 24 -9.05 3.37 -4.91
N PRO A 25 -9.90 4.41 -4.99
CA PRO A 25 -9.51 5.76 -5.40
C PRO A 25 -8.47 6.42 -4.48
N ASP A 26 -8.43 6.09 -3.19
CA ASP A 26 -7.51 6.70 -2.21
C ASP A 26 -6.57 5.67 -1.56
N ALA A 27 -6.27 4.57 -2.27
CA ALA A 27 -5.38 3.53 -1.76
C ALA A 27 -3.97 4.05 -1.44
N ILE A 28 -3.42 4.92 -2.28
CA ILE A 28 -2.09 5.50 -2.09
C ILE A 28 -2.07 6.49 -0.92
N GLY A 29 -3.09 7.34 -0.76
CA GLY A 29 -3.19 8.28 0.36
C GLY A 29 -3.26 7.57 1.71
N ILE A 30 -4.06 6.49 1.81
CA ILE A 30 -4.10 5.64 3.00
C ILE A 30 -2.71 5.09 3.32
N CYS A 31 -2.01 4.52 2.32
CA CYS A 31 -0.66 3.98 2.50
C CYS A 31 0.35 5.06 2.92
N ALA A 32 0.34 6.23 2.25
CA ALA A 32 1.24 7.33 2.50
C ALA A 32 1.11 7.86 3.94
N SER A 33 -0.11 7.92 4.48
CA SER A 33 -0.35 8.36 5.88
C SER A 33 0.31 7.50 6.95
N ARG A 34 0.66 6.24 6.63
CA ARG A 34 1.28 5.27 7.56
C ARG A 34 2.70 4.88 7.17
N PHE A 35 3.07 5.07 5.92
CA PHE A 35 4.39 4.76 5.41
C PHE A 35 5.40 5.83 5.85
N LYS A 36 6.54 5.39 6.38
CA LYS A 36 7.66 6.27 6.72
C LYS A 36 8.84 5.95 5.80
N SER A 37 9.09 6.85 4.86
CA SER A 37 10.21 6.71 3.92
C SER A 37 11.54 6.89 4.63
N LYS A 38 12.49 5.97 4.39
CA LYS A 38 13.87 6.09 4.90
C LYS A 38 14.59 7.33 4.34
N SER A 39 14.28 7.72 3.10
CA SER A 39 14.90 8.87 2.44
C SER A 39 14.10 10.17 2.58
N GLY A 40 13.02 10.17 3.36
CA GLY A 40 12.17 11.34 3.57
C GLY A 40 11.28 11.73 2.39
N ARG A 41 11.25 10.92 1.32
CA ARG A 41 10.39 11.13 0.16
C ARG A 41 8.94 10.78 0.47
N ASP A 42 7.99 11.57 -0.01
CA ASP A 42 6.57 11.25 0.09
C ASP A 42 6.22 10.14 -0.90
N LEU A 43 5.44 9.15 -0.45
CA LEU A 43 4.96 8.07 -1.28
C LEU A 43 3.99 8.57 -2.37
N THR A 44 3.30 9.69 -2.15
CA THR A 44 2.39 10.27 -3.15
C THR A 44 3.11 10.84 -4.36
N ASP A 45 4.38 11.18 -4.21
CA ASP A 45 5.18 11.85 -5.24
C ASP A 45 6.03 10.86 -6.05
N GLU A 46 6.08 9.58 -5.64
CA GLU A 46 6.85 8.56 -6.34
C GLU A 46 6.13 8.08 -7.60
N PRO A 47 6.82 8.02 -8.76
CA PRO A 47 6.23 7.47 -9.98
C PRO A 47 5.91 5.98 -9.79
N SER A 48 4.74 5.55 -10.26
CA SER A 48 4.34 4.15 -10.13
C SER A 48 4.95 3.25 -11.23
N HIS A 49 4.76 3.63 -12.50
CA HIS A 49 5.19 2.87 -13.68
C HIS A 49 5.71 3.85 -14.73
N SER A 50 6.97 3.69 -15.12
CA SER A 50 7.61 4.35 -16.26
C SER A 50 7.81 3.33 -17.38
#